data_AF-A0A543EQP6-F1
#
_entry.id   AF-A0A543EQP6-F1
#
_cell.length_a   1.000
_cell.length_b   1.000
_cell.length_c   1.000
_cell.angle_alpha   90.00
_cell.angle_beta   90.00
_cell.angle_gamma   90.00
#
_symmetry.space_group_name_H-M   'P 1'
#
loop_
_entity.id
_entity.type
_entity.pdbx_description
1 polymer ?
#
loop_
_entity_poly.entity_id
_entity_poly.type
_entity_poly.pdbx_seq_one_letter_code
_entity_poly.pdbx_strand_id
1 'polypeptide(L)' 'MAAETTLLILGATGDLTSRLLLPALGQLLAREPHRRVRLRGAGMEDWDDEHWRQVVRESFASGGFEKAFDAV' A
#
# COMPACT_ATOMS: atom_id res chain seq x y z
N MET A 1 8.91 -11.50 -18.95
CA MET A 1 9.16 -10.97 -17.60
C MET A 1 8.20 -9.82 -17.39
N ALA A 2 7.29 -9.89 -16.41
CA ALA A 2 6.46 -8.72 -16.09
C ALA A 2 7.38 -7.62 -15.57
N ALA A 3 7.29 -6.42 -16.14
CA ALA A 3 8.10 -5.29 -15.68
C ALA A 3 7.77 -4.98 -14.22
N GLU A 4 8.81 -4.86 -13.40
CA GLU A 4 8.67 -4.49 -12.00
C GLU A 4 8.03 -3.10 -11.89
N THR A 5 6.88 -3.00 -11.22
CA THR A 5 6.12 -1.75 -11.11
C THR A 5 6.36 -1.11 -9.75
N THR A 6 6.87 0.12 -9.73
CA THR A 6 6.96 0.92 -8.50
C THR A 6 5.79 1.89 -8.44
N LEU A 7 5.04 1.88 -7.34
CA LEU A 7 3.98 2.84 -7.05
C LEU A 7 4.48 3.80 -5.97
N LEU A 8 4.70 5.05 -6.36
CA LEU A 8 5.05 6.14 -5.44
C LEU A 8 3.79 6.96 -5.13
N ILE A 9 3.41 7.01 -3.86
CA ILE A 9 2.29 7.83 -3.37
C ILE A 9 2.85 9.12 -2.80
N LEU A 10 2.53 10.24 -3.42
CA LEU A 10 2.79 11.58 -2.88
C LEU A 10 1.60 12.00 -2.02
N GLY A 11 1.83 12.41 -0.77
CA GLY A 11 0.76 12.53 0.23
C GLY A 11 0.39 11.18 0.85
N ALA A 12 1.39 10.30 1.02
CA ALA A 12 1.21 8.96 1.58
C ALA A 12 0.64 8.96 3.01
N THR A 13 0.86 10.06 3.72
CA THR A 13 0.44 10.32 5.10
C THR A 13 -1.00 10.84 5.20
N GLY A 14 -1.62 11.18 4.07
CA GLY A 14 -2.95 11.77 4.02
C GLY A 14 -4.08 10.77 4.31
N ASP A 15 -5.18 11.30 4.85
CA ASP A 15 -6.37 10.52 5.22
C ASP A 15 -7.01 9.76 4.04
N LEU A 16 -7.01 10.38 2.84
CA LEU A 16 -7.49 9.71 1.62
C LEU A 16 -6.66 8.46 1.30
N THR A 17 -5.33 8.54 1.49
CA THR A 17 -4.43 7.43 1.20
C THR A 17 -4.75 6.25 2.10
N SER A 18 -4.87 6.47 3.41
CA SER A 18 -5.09 5.40 4.39
C SER A 18 -6.49 4.83 4.35
N ARG A 19 -7.52 5.64 4.05
CA ARG A 19 -8.93 5.19 4.08
C ARG A 19 -9.48 4.65 2.78
N LEU A 20 -8.91 5.04 1.63
CA LEU A 20 -9.48 4.69 0.31
C LEU A 20 -8.44 4.05 -0.62
N LEU A 21 -7.30 4.72 -0.83
CA LEU A 21 -6.32 4.27 -1.82
C LEU A 21 -5.66 2.94 -1.46
N LEU A 22 -5.13 2.83 -0.22
CA LEU A 22 -4.46 1.61 0.24
C LEU A 22 -5.44 0.43 0.37
N PRO A 23 -6.66 0.56 0.94
CA PRO A 23 -7.64 -0.52 0.91
C PRO A 23 -7.98 -0.99 -0.52
N ALA A 24 -8.14 -0.07 -1.47
CA ALA A 24 -8.39 -0.40 -2.88
C ALA A 24 -7.18 -1.09 -3.55
N LEU A 25 -5.96 -0.69 -3.20
CA LEU A 25 -4.74 -1.39 -3.64
C LEU A 25 -4.70 -2.83 -3.10
N GLY A 26 -5.02 -3.02 -1.82
CA GLY A 26 -5.16 -4.35 -1.22
C GLY A 26 -6.18 -5.21 -1.97
N GLN A 27 -7.34 -4.64 -2.32
CA GLN A 27 -8.36 -5.31 -3.14
C GLN A 27 -7.82 -5.72 -4.51
N LEU A 28 -7.10 -4.84 -5.20
CA LEU A 28 -6.51 -5.13 -6.51
C LEU A 28 -5.54 -6.30 -6.44
N LEU A 29 -4.60 -6.28 -5.48
CA LEU A 29 -3.59 -7.31 -5.31
C LEU A 29 -4.20 -8.65 -4.87
N ALA A 30 -5.29 -8.64 -4.12
CA ALA A 30 -6.06 -9.84 -3.81
C ALA A 30 -6.73 -10.46 -5.06
N ARG A 31 -7.21 -9.63 -5.99
CA ARG A 31 -7.85 -10.07 -7.25
C ARG A 31 -6.85 -10.46 -8.32
N GLU A 32 -5.63 -9.92 -8.26
CA GLU A 32 -4.54 -10.19 -9.19
C GLU A 32 -3.33 -10.79 -8.46
N PRO A 33 -3.37 -12.07 -8.02
CA PRO A 33 -2.35 -12.67 -7.14
C PRO A 33 -0.95 -12.78 -7.77
N HIS A 34 -0.84 -12.61 -9.09
CA HIS A 34 0.46 -12.58 -9.79
C HIS A 34 1.09 -11.18 -9.84
N ARG A 35 0.32 -10.13 -9.49
CA ARG A 35 0.81 -8.77 -9.49
C ARG A 35 1.64 -8.53 -8.22
N ARG A 36 2.81 -7.93 -8.42
CA ARG A 36 3.68 -7.42 -7.37
C ARG A 36 3.93 -5.95 -7.65
N VAL A 37 3.96 -5.12 -6.61
CA VAL A 37 4.29 -3.69 -6.73
C VAL A 37 5.33 -3.33 -5.68
N ARG A 38 6.30 -2.47 -6.00
CA ARG A 38 7.12 -1.83 -4.98
C ARG A 38 6.40 -0.59 -4.49
N LEU A 39 5.90 -0.62 -3.27
CA LEU A 39 5.14 0.49 -2.71
C LEU A 39 6.05 1.48 -1.97
N ARG A 40 6.07 2.73 -2.41
CA ARG A 40 6.80 3.83 -1.76
C ARG A 40 5.84 4.95 -1.40
N GLY A 41 6.04 5.53 -0.21
CA GLY A 41 5.30 6.69 0.24
C GLY A 41 6.21 7.90 0.40
N ALA A 42 5.69 9.09 0.12
CA ALA A 42 6.31 10.37 0.47
C ALA A 42 5.25 11.30 1.08
N GLY A 43 5.61 11.97 2.17
CA GLY A 43 4.76 12.90 2.92
C GLY A 43 5.60 13.99 3.57
N MET A 44 4.95 14.90 4.30
CA MET A 44 5.65 15.96 5.04
C MET A 44 6.03 15.53 6.46
N GLU A 45 5.35 14.50 6.96
CA GLU A 45 5.55 13.90 8.26
C GLU A 45 6.84 13.06 8.27
N ASP A 46 7.57 13.14 9.38
CA ASP A 46 8.83 12.41 9.59
C ASP A 46 8.54 10.96 10.02
N TRP A 47 7.98 10.19 9.09
CA TRP A 47 7.71 8.76 9.29
C TRP A 47 8.93 7.94 8.91
N ASP A 48 9.25 6.97 9.77
CA ASP A 48 10.16 5.91 9.41
C ASP A 48 9.46 4.82 8.58
N ASP A 49 10.27 3.91 8.04
CA ASP A 49 9.80 2.79 7.24
C ASP A 49 8.90 1.82 8.05
N GLU A 50 9.06 1.73 9.37
CA GLU A 50 8.27 0.83 10.21
C GLU A 50 6.84 1.34 10.34
N HIS A 51 6.68 2.63 10.65
CA HIS A 51 5.40 3.31 10.68
C HIS A 51 4.69 3.21 9.34
N TRP A 52 5.41 3.44 8.23
CA TRP A 52 4.83 3.31 6.89
C TRP A 52 4.29 1.88 6.64
N ARG A 53 5.08 0.85 6.95
CA ARG A 53 4.65 -0.55 6.80
C ARG A 53 3.42 -0.87 7.66
N GLN A 54 3.36 -0.34 8.88
CA GLN A 54 2.22 -0.53 9.76
C GLN A 54 0.95 0.10 9.17
N VAL A 55 1.02 1.35 8.71
CA VAL A 55 -0.12 2.03 8.06
C VAL A 55 -0.62 1.25 6.85
N VAL A 56 0.28 0.79 5.97
CA VAL A 56 -0.12 -0.02 4.81
C VAL A 56 -0.84 -1.31 5.23
N ARG A 57 -0.31 -2.01 6.24
CA ARG A 57 -0.93 -3.25 6.75
C ARG A 57 -2.31 -2.98 7.35
N GLU A 58 -2.44 -1.96 8.18
CA GLU A 58 -3.70 -1.58 8.83
C GLU A 58 -4.75 -1.13 7.80
N SER A 59 -4.35 -0.30 6.83
CA SER A 59 -5.21 0.11 5.73
C SER A 59 -5.68 -1.09 4.90
N PHE A 60 -4.80 -2.03 4.55
CA PHE A 60 -5.21 -3.24 3.83
C PHE A 60 -6.18 -4.09 4.64
N ALA A 61 -5.91 -4.26 5.95
CA ALA A 61 -6.78 -4.99 6.86
C ALA A 61 -8.16 -4.33 7.01
N SER A 62 -8.25 -2.99 7.00
CA SER A 62 -9.54 -2.29 7.05
C SER A 62 -10.44 -2.57 5.84
N GLY A 63 -9.85 -2.92 4.69
CA GLY A 63 -10.56 -3.41 3.52
C GLY A 63 -10.82 -4.92 3.50
N GLY A 64 -10.31 -5.67 4.48
CA GLY A 64 -10.37 -7.15 4.52
C GLY A 64 -9.37 -7.84 3.57
N PHE A 65 -8.27 -7.18 3.24
CA PHE A 65 -7.24 -7.68 2.31
C PHE A 65 -5.85 -7.71 2.94
N GLU A 66 -5.73 -8.07 4.22
CA GLU A 66 -4.47 -8.07 4.97
C GLU A 66 -3.36 -8.90 4.29
N LYS A 67 -3.73 -10.02 3.65
CA LYS A 67 -2.78 -10.88 2.92
C LYS A 67 -2.17 -10.23 1.68
N ALA A 68 -2.78 -9.15 1.16
CA ALA A 68 -2.21 -8.40 0.04
C ALA A 68 -0.89 -7.71 0.39
N PHE A 69 -0.56 -7.58 1.69
CA PHE A 69 0.71 -7.02 2.13
C PHE A 69 1.92 -7.84 1.66
N ASP A 70 1.75 -9.15 1.39
CA ASP A 70 2.84 -10.01 0.89
C ASP A 70 3.23 -9.70 -0.57
N ALA A 71 2.42 -8.89 -1.27
CA ALA A 71 2.60 -8.52 -2.66
C ALA A 71 3.21 -7.12 -2.85
N VAL A 72 3.50 -6.38 -1.76
CA VAL A 72 4.07 -5.02 -1.78
C VAL A 72 5.48 -4.89 -1.21
#